data_AF-A0A0B7GSC6-F1
#
_entry.id   AF-A0A0B7GSC6-F1
#
_cell.length_a   1.000
_cell.length_b   1.000
_cell.length_c   1.000
_cell.angle_alpha   90.00
_cell.angle_beta   90.00
_cell.angle_gamma   90.00
#
_symmetry.space_group_name_H-M   'P 1'
#
loop_
_entity.id
_entity.type
_entity.pdbx_description
1 polymer ?
#
loop_
_entity_poly.entity_id
_entity_poly.type
_entity_poly.pdbx_seq_one_letter_code
_entity_poly.pdbx_strand_id
1 'polypeptide(L)'
;MRRYSQEFKQQALQLSDEIDTKESAKNLGISYGTLTDWRKTKNRYKASDGAATAKAIVLDERERQLQKELLYRIDTTKMMREQVKTLVWQYTMVYYNRKRISTVNEDGLPPTLYRLKVTRKRMERLEHYILGG
;
A
#
# COMPACT_ATOMS: atom_id res chain seq x y z
N MET A 1 17.77 -24.76 13.17
CA MET A 1 17.12 -23.49 13.57
C MET A 1 15.76 -23.81 14.18
N ARG A 2 15.52 -23.49 15.47
CA ARG A 2 14.21 -23.73 16.10
C ARG A 2 13.15 -22.89 15.37
N ARG A 3 12.13 -23.54 14.80
CA ARG A 3 10.99 -22.87 14.17
C ARG A 3 9.92 -22.64 15.24
N TYR A 4 9.74 -21.39 15.64
CA TYR A 4 8.67 -20.99 16.55
C TYR A 4 7.36 -20.80 15.76
N SER A 5 6.24 -21.29 16.29
CA SER A 5 4.92 -21.09 15.68
C SER A 5 4.51 -19.61 15.68
N GLN A 6 3.57 -19.26 14.80
CA GLN A 6 3.08 -17.89 14.69
C GLN A 6 2.33 -17.45 15.96
N GLU A 7 1.53 -18.34 16.53
CA GLU A 7 0.81 -18.14 17.80
C GLU A 7 1.79 -17.89 18.96
N PHE A 8 2.85 -18.70 19.06
CA PHE A 8 3.87 -18.53 20.08
C PHE A 8 4.59 -17.18 19.95
N LYS A 9 4.93 -16.76 18.72
CA LYS A 9 5.54 -15.45 18.49
C LYS A 9 4.63 -14.30 18.92
N GLN A 10 3.32 -14.41 18.67
CA GLN A 10 2.35 -13.40 19.10
C GLN A 10 2.23 -13.33 20.62
N GLN A 11 2.07 -14.48 21.28
CA GLN A 11 2.00 -14.55 22.74
C GLN A 11 3.29 -14.03 23.39
N ALA A 12 4.46 -14.37 22.83
CA ALA A 12 5.74 -13.87 23.31
C ALA A 12 5.86 -12.34 23.20
N LEU A 13 5.40 -11.77 22.08
CA LEU A 13 5.38 -10.33 21.88
C LEU A 13 4.40 -9.62 22.83
N GLN A 14 3.27 -10.23 23.16
CA GLN A 14 2.30 -9.67 24.09
C GLN A 14 2.80 -9.74 25.53
N LEU A 15 3.31 -10.89 25.96
CA LEU A 15 3.91 -11.06 27.28
C LEU A 15 5.08 -10.09 27.48
N SER A 16 5.87 -9.86 26.43
CA SER A 16 6.95 -8.87 26.44
C SER A 16 6.48 -7.41 26.55
N ASP A 17 5.25 -7.10 26.16
CA ASP A 17 4.66 -5.76 26.29
C ASP A 17 4.08 -5.55 27.70
N GLU A 18 3.72 -6.62 28.42
CA GLU A 18 3.11 -6.60 29.77
C GLU A 18 4.13 -6.57 30.92
N ILE A 19 5.26 -7.26 30.77
CA ILE A 19 6.35 -7.28 31.75
C ILE A 19 7.59 -6.61 31.14
N ASP A 20 8.74 -7.29 31.09
CA ASP A 20 9.92 -6.80 30.40
C ASP A 20 10.45 -7.86 29.43
N THR A 21 11.08 -7.41 28.35
CA THR A 21 11.71 -8.24 27.32
C THR A 21 12.67 -9.28 27.87
N LYS A 22 13.42 -8.94 28.93
CA LYS A 22 14.41 -9.84 29.53
C LYS A 22 13.76 -10.94 30.36
N GLU A 23 12.79 -10.58 31.18
CA GLU A 23 12.02 -11.54 32.00
C GLU A 23 11.09 -12.41 31.15
N SER A 24 10.45 -11.84 30.14
CA SER A 24 9.62 -12.58 29.19
C SER A 24 10.43 -13.61 28.41
N ALA A 25 11.62 -13.25 27.91
CA ALA A 25 12.51 -14.19 27.22
C ALA A 25 12.94 -15.36 28.13
N LYS A 26 13.25 -15.06 29.40
CA LYS A 26 13.61 -16.06 30.42
C LYS A 26 12.44 -17.01 30.70
N ASN A 27 11.23 -16.48 30.91
CA ASN A 27 10.02 -17.27 31.20
C ASN A 27 9.61 -18.18 30.03
N LEU A 28 9.82 -17.72 28.80
CA LEU A 28 9.51 -18.47 27.59
C LEU A 28 10.63 -19.44 27.17
N GLY A 29 11.77 -19.44 27.87
CA GLY A 29 12.93 -20.28 27.54
C GLY A 29 13.54 -19.95 26.17
N ILE A 30 13.45 -18.70 25.73
CA ILE A 30 13.98 -18.22 24.44
C ILE A 30 15.12 -17.23 24.66
N SER A 31 15.98 -17.07 23.65
CA SER A 31 17.05 -16.09 23.72
C SER A 31 16.49 -14.67 23.70
N TYR A 32 17.00 -13.81 24.58
CA TYR A 32 16.68 -12.38 24.61
C TYR A 32 16.85 -11.70 23.24
N GLY A 33 17.92 -12.06 22.51
CA GLY A 33 18.17 -11.56 21.14
C GLY A 33 17.02 -11.89 20.17
N THR A 34 16.41 -13.07 20.32
CA THR A 34 15.30 -13.50 19.47
C THR A 34 14.04 -12.66 19.70
N LEU A 35 13.69 -12.41 20.97
CA LEU A 35 12.49 -11.63 21.30
C LEU A 35 12.66 -10.15 20.93
N THR A 36 13.85 -9.60 21.11
CA THR A 36 14.17 -8.21 20.71
C THR A 36 14.12 -8.03 19.20
N ASP A 37 14.60 -9.00 18.40
CA ASP A 37 14.49 -8.97 16.94
C ASP A 37 13.04 -9.04 16.46
N TRP A 38 12.19 -9.83 17.14
CA TRP A 38 10.74 -9.86 16.86
C TRP A 38 10.08 -8.52 17.15
N ARG A 39 10.44 -7.85 18.26
CA ARG A 39 9.92 -6.50 18.58
C ARG A 39 10.34 -5.45 17.55
N LYS A 40 11.61 -5.46 17.12
CA LYS A 40 12.09 -4.58 16.03
C LYS A 40 11.29 -4.80 14.76
N THR A 41 11.00 -6.06 14.41
CA THR A 41 10.21 -6.40 13.22
C THR A 41 8.76 -5.94 13.34
N LYS A 42 8.11 -6.17 14.49
CA LYS A 42 6.75 -5.67 14.81
C LYS A 42 6.66 -4.14 14.68
N ASN A 43 7.64 -3.43 15.23
CA ASN A 43 7.66 -1.96 15.21
C ASN A 43 7.93 -1.40 13.82
N ARG A 44 8.81 -2.03 13.03
CA ARG A 44 9.00 -1.69 11.61
C ARG A 44 7.70 -1.84 10.83
N TYR A 45 6.99 -2.95 11.01
CA TYR A 45 5.71 -3.21 10.33
C TYR A 45 4.63 -2.19 10.76
N LYS A 46 4.52 -1.89 12.07
CA LYS A 46 3.61 -0.85 12.57
C LYS A 46 3.93 0.54 12.01
N ALA A 47 5.22 0.90 11.93
CA ALA A 47 5.64 2.18 11.36
C ALA A 47 5.35 2.28 9.86
N SER A 48 5.59 1.20 9.10
CA SER A 48 5.27 1.15 7.67
C SER A 48 3.76 1.17 7.42
N ASP A 49 2.98 0.48 8.24
CA ASP A 49 1.52 0.42 8.14
C ASP A 49 0.88 1.78 8.47
N GLY A 50 1.35 2.45 9.53
CA GLY A 50 0.95 3.81 9.86
C GLY A 50 1.34 4.83 8.78
N ALA A 51 2.54 4.70 8.20
CA ALA A 51 3.00 5.57 7.10
C ALA A 51 2.22 5.33 5.80
N ALA A 52 1.88 4.08 5.48
CA ALA A 52 1.04 3.74 4.34
C ALA A 52 -0.40 4.25 4.52
N THR A 53 -0.96 4.10 5.72
CA THR A 53 -2.28 4.61 6.09
C THR A 53 -2.33 6.14 6.00
N ALA A 54 -1.33 6.83 6.56
CA ALA A 54 -1.23 8.29 6.47
C ALA A 54 -1.10 8.77 5.02
N LYS A 55 -0.27 8.10 4.21
CA LYS A 55 -0.14 8.40 2.76
C LYS A 55 -1.47 8.20 2.02
N ALA A 56 -2.22 7.14 2.31
CA ALA A 56 -3.52 6.89 1.68
C ALA A 56 -4.55 7.99 2.02
N ILE A 57 -4.59 8.43 3.28
CA ILE A 57 -5.45 9.53 3.74
C ILE A 57 -5.10 10.84 3.02
N VAL A 58 -3.81 11.18 2.91
CA VAL A 58 -3.37 12.41 2.23
C VAL A 58 -3.68 12.37 0.72
N LEU A 59 -3.52 11.22 0.08
CA LEU A 59 -3.85 11.03 -1.34
C LEU A 59 -5.35 11.19 -1.60
N ASP A 60 -6.20 10.62 -0.74
CA ASP A 60 -7.66 10.76 -0.79
C ASP A 60 -8.09 12.23 -0.63
N GLU A 61 -7.45 12.98 0.26
CA GLU A 61 -7.72 14.42 0.42
C GLU A 61 -7.30 15.24 -0.81
N ARG A 62 -6.17 14.90 -1.44
CA ARG A 62 -5.74 15.56 -2.68
C ARG A 62 -6.71 15.28 -3.84
N GLU A 63 -7.23 14.06 -3.94
CA GLU A 63 -8.25 13.70 -4.93
C GLU A 63 -9.55 14.51 -4.72
N ARG A 64 -10.00 14.68 -3.47
CA ARG A 64 -11.14 15.55 -3.14
C ARG A 64 -10.91 17.01 -3.51
N GLN A 65 -9.72 17.55 -3.26
CA GLN A 65 -9.38 18.93 -3.64
C GLN A 65 -9.42 19.14 -5.15
N LEU A 66 -8.87 18.19 -5.90
CA LEU A 66 -8.85 18.23 -7.36
C LEU A 66 -10.26 18.18 -7.99
N GLN A 67 -11.15 17.36 -7.42
CA GLN A 67 -12.57 17.34 -7.80
C GLN A 67 -13.25 18.69 -7.51
N LYS A 68 -12.95 19.30 -6.35
CA LYS A 68 -13.44 20.64 -5.99
C LYS A 68 -12.91 21.72 -6.93
N GLU A 69 -11.61 21.73 -7.22
CA GLU A 69 -10.99 22.70 -8.15
C GLU A 69 -11.60 22.61 -9.56
N LEU A 70 -11.89 21.39 -10.04
CA LEU A 70 -12.62 21.20 -11.30
C LEU A 70 -14.03 21.78 -11.22
N LEU A 71 -14.75 21.50 -10.13
CA LEU A 71 -16.12 21.98 -9.92
C LEU A 71 -16.16 23.52 -9.84
N TYR A 72 -15.22 24.16 -9.16
CA TYR A 72 -15.17 25.62 -9.04
C TYR A 72 -14.72 26.34 -10.32
N ARG A 73 -14.00 25.65 -11.23
CA ARG A 73 -13.63 26.20 -12.54
C ARG A 73 -14.77 26.16 -13.56
N ILE A 74 -15.79 25.34 -13.33
CA ILE A 74 -16.91 25.14 -14.25
C ILE A 74 -18.15 25.73 -13.60
N ASP A 75 -18.86 26.60 -14.32
CA ASP A 75 -20.12 27.17 -13.81
C ASP A 75 -21.23 26.10 -13.83
N THR A 76 -21.27 25.26 -12.80
CA THR A 76 -22.22 24.15 -12.72
C THR A 76 -23.66 24.60 -12.54
N THR A 77 -23.90 25.88 -12.25
CA THR A 77 -25.26 26.44 -12.12
C THR A 77 -25.99 26.48 -13.47
N LYS A 78 -25.23 26.50 -14.58
CA LYS A 78 -25.75 26.51 -15.95
C LYS A 78 -25.78 25.13 -16.60
N MET A 79 -25.49 24.08 -15.85
CA MET A 79 -25.34 22.72 -16.37
C MET A 79 -26.39 21.78 -15.79
N MET A 80 -26.79 20.78 -16.58
CA MET A 80 -27.61 19.69 -16.06
C MET A 80 -26.78 18.78 -15.16
N ARG A 81 -27.40 18.24 -14.11
CA ARG A 81 -26.76 17.34 -13.14
C ARG A 81 -26.00 16.17 -13.79
N GLU A 82 -26.53 15.61 -14.88
CA GLU A 82 -25.90 14.51 -15.62
C GLU A 82 -24.62 14.93 -16.35
N GLN A 83 -24.54 16.17 -16.85
CA GLN A 83 -23.32 16.69 -17.46
C GLN A 83 -22.22 16.89 -16.40
N VAL A 84 -22.60 17.38 -15.21
CA VAL A 84 -21.67 17.53 -14.08
C VAL A 84 -21.14 16.16 -13.63
N LYS A 85 -22.01 15.16 -13.48
CA LYS A 85 -21.59 13.77 -13.17
C LYS A 85 -20.64 13.22 -14.23
N THR A 86 -20.92 13.45 -15.51
CA THR A 86 -20.07 13.00 -16.62
C THR A 86 -18.69 13.64 -16.55
N LEU A 87 -18.59 14.95 -16.28
CA LEU A 87 -17.32 15.64 -16.15
C LEU A 87 -16.51 15.16 -14.93
N VAL A 88 -17.15 15.00 -13.78
CA VAL A 88 -16.49 14.45 -12.58
C VAL A 88 -16.01 13.03 -12.84
N TRP A 89 -16.80 12.20 -13.52
CA TRP A 89 -16.42 10.84 -13.89
C TRP A 89 -15.27 10.81 -14.90
N GLN A 90 -15.32 11.64 -15.95
CA GLN A 90 -14.23 11.75 -16.93
C GLN A 90 -12.94 12.22 -16.27
N TYR A 91 -13.03 13.23 -15.40
CA TYR A 91 -11.89 13.71 -14.63
C TYR A 91 -11.32 12.61 -13.75
N THR A 92 -12.18 11.91 -12.99
CA THR A 92 -11.80 10.80 -12.14
C THR A 92 -11.15 9.70 -12.98
N MET A 93 -11.77 9.24 -14.07
CA MET A 93 -11.22 8.19 -14.92
C MET A 93 -9.90 8.57 -15.58
N VAL A 94 -9.76 9.80 -16.09
CA VAL A 94 -8.50 10.28 -16.69
C VAL A 94 -7.42 10.40 -15.62
N TYR A 95 -7.73 10.99 -14.47
CA TYR A 95 -6.80 11.14 -13.35
C TYR A 95 -6.38 9.79 -12.77
N TYR A 96 -7.34 8.92 -12.43
CA TYR A 96 -7.12 7.58 -11.89
C TYR A 96 -6.32 6.71 -12.84
N ASN A 97 -6.63 6.73 -14.14
CA ASN A 97 -5.94 5.85 -15.09
C ASN A 97 -4.56 6.37 -15.52
N ARG A 98 -4.32 7.69 -15.54
CA ARG A 98 -3.09 8.27 -16.11
C ARG A 98 -2.13 8.89 -15.11
N LYS A 99 -2.60 9.40 -13.97
CA LYS A 99 -1.79 10.23 -13.07
C LYS A 99 -1.71 9.73 -11.62
N ARG A 100 -2.69 8.93 -11.17
CA ARG A 100 -2.72 8.44 -9.79
C ARG A 100 -1.55 7.51 -9.50
N ILE A 101 -0.86 7.76 -8.39
CA ILE A 101 0.12 6.82 -7.83
C ILE A 101 -0.66 5.69 -7.14
N SER A 102 -0.52 4.46 -7.62
CA SER A 102 -1.25 3.30 -7.07
C SER A 102 -0.50 2.71 -5.89
N THR A 103 -1.19 2.40 -4.79
CA THR A 103 -0.57 1.76 -3.61
C THR A 103 -0.50 0.24 -3.71
N VAL A 104 -1.20 -0.34 -4.70
CA VAL A 104 -1.36 -1.79 -4.87
C VAL A 104 -0.20 -2.39 -5.67
N ASN A 105 0.55 -1.59 -6.43
CA ASN A 105 1.73 -2.03 -7.16
C ASN A 105 3.00 -1.44 -6.53
N GLU A 106 4.06 -2.25 -6.46
CA GLU A 106 5.34 -1.88 -5.81
C GLU A 106 5.94 -0.60 -6.38
N ASP A 107 5.75 -0.34 -7.67
CA ASP A 107 6.31 0.82 -8.37
C ASP A 107 5.47 2.10 -8.27
N GLY A 108 4.30 2.07 -7.63
CA GLY A 108 3.44 3.25 -7.56
C GLY A 108 2.79 3.65 -8.88
N LEU A 109 2.88 2.83 -9.93
CA LEU A 109 2.52 3.26 -11.29
C LEU A 109 1.00 3.43 -11.46
N PRO A 110 0.55 4.46 -12.20
CA PRO A 110 -0.82 4.54 -12.69
C PRO A 110 -1.23 3.25 -13.42
N PRO A 111 -2.50 2.80 -13.32
CA PRO A 111 -2.97 1.53 -13.89
C PRO A 111 -2.61 1.30 -15.35
N THR A 112 -2.61 2.36 -16.17
CA THR A 112 -2.23 2.28 -17.59
C THR A 112 -0.75 1.95 -17.78
N LEU A 113 0.13 2.60 -17.02
CA LEU A 113 1.56 2.36 -17.07
C LEU A 113 1.91 0.99 -16.47
N TYR A 114 1.21 0.58 -15.42
CA TYR A 114 1.36 -0.76 -14.85
C TYR A 114 0.98 -1.85 -15.85
N ARG A 115 -0.18 -1.73 -16.52
CA ARG A 115 -0.59 -2.66 -17.59
C ARG A 115 0.46 -2.73 -18.69
N LEU A 116 0.96 -1.59 -19.16
CA LEU A 116 2.01 -1.55 -20.18
C LEU A 116 3.29 -2.26 -19.72
N LYS A 117 3.73 -2.04 -18.48
CA LYS A 117 4.91 -2.70 -17.89
C LYS A 117 4.73 -4.22 -17.84
N VAL A 118 3.57 -4.69 -17.40
CA VAL A 118 3.24 -6.13 -17.34
C VAL A 118 3.20 -6.75 -18.73
N THR A 119 2.54 -6.07 -19.68
CA THR A 119 2.46 -6.53 -21.08
C THR A 119 3.85 -6.60 -21.70
N ARG A 120 4.69 -5.59 -21.51
CA ARG A 120 6.08 -5.58 -22.01
C ARG A 120 6.89 -6.76 -21.47
N LYS A 121 6.89 -6.97 -20.15
CA LYS A 121 7.56 -8.13 -19.53
C LYS A 121 7.02 -9.48 -20.04
N ARG A 122 5.74 -9.54 -20.43
CA ARG A 122 5.15 -10.73 -21.03
C ARG A 122 5.66 -10.94 -22.46
N MET A 123 5.73 -9.89 -23.27
CA MET A 123 6.23 -9.95 -24.64
C MET A 123 7.72 -10.32 -24.68
N GLU A 124 8.55 -9.71 -23.84
CA GLU A 124 9.99 -10.03 -23.74
C GLU A 124 10.23 -11.51 -23.38
N ARG A 125 9.40 -12.08 -22.50
CA ARG A 125 9.46 -13.52 -22.17
C ARG A 125 9.03 -14.41 -23.33
N LEU A 126 8.05 -13.98 -24.13
CA LEU A 126 7.59 -14.72 -25.31
C LEU A 126 8.64 -14.65 -26.43
N GLU A 127 9.27 -13.49 -26.65
CA GLU A 127 10.37 -13.33 -27.62
C GLU A 127 11.58 -14.20 -27.27
N HIS A 128 11.98 -14.24 -26.00
CA HIS A 128 13.03 -15.15 -25.54
C HIS A 128 12.66 -16.63 -25.74
N TYR A 129 11.39 -16.99 -25.60
CA TYR A 129 10.92 -18.36 -25.82
C TYR A 129 10.90 -18.75 -27.31
N ILE A 130 10.66 -17.79 -28.20
CA ILE A 130 10.59 -18.01 -29.66
C ILE A 130 11.98 -17.97 -30.31
N LEU A 131 12.90 -17.13 -29.83
CA LEU A 131 14.25 -16.96 -30.40
C LEU A 131 15.33 -17.82 -29.73
N GLY A 132 15.01 -18.49 -28.62
CA GLY A 132 15.93 -19.31 -27.83
C GLY A 132 15.74 -20.83 -27.98
N GLY A 133 15.11 -21.29 -29.06
CA GLY A 133 14.91 -22.70 -29.40
C GLY A 133 15.78 -23.15 -30.57
#